data_AF-A0A838BJY7-F1
#
_entry.id   AF-A0A838BJY7-F1
#
_cell.length_a   1.000
_cell.length_b   1.000
_cell.length_c   1.000
_cell.angle_alpha   90.00
_cell.angle_beta   90.00
_cell.angle_gamma   90.00
#
_symmetry.space_group_name_H-M   'P 1'
#
loop_
_entity.id
_entity.type
_entity.pdbx_description
1 polymer ?
#
loop_
_entity_poly.entity_id
_entity_poly.type
_entity_poly.pdbx_seq_one_letter_code
_entity_poly.pdbx_strand_id
1 'polypeptide(L)'
;MELSETACDILDYIRETHRRPGARLTMATLDAHFGTDPAVAVAVSELTHLGYVAVPDARTIELTDRGFDAIHGRTYRDSHE
;
A
#
# COMPACT_ATOMS: atom_id res chain seq x y z
N MET A 1 -10.75 -3.52 -11.21
CA MET A 1 -10.59 -3.98 -9.81
C MET A 1 -10.46 -2.73 -8.99
N GLU A 2 -11.50 -2.41 -8.24
CA GLU A 2 -11.44 -1.35 -7.24
C GLU A 2 -10.59 -1.86 -6.07
N LEU A 3 -9.72 -1.00 -5.54
CA LEU A 3 -8.92 -1.33 -4.36
C LEU A 3 -9.84 -1.40 -3.15
N SER A 4 -9.64 -2.39 -2.28
CA SER A 4 -10.27 -2.41 -0.96
C SER A 4 -9.98 -1.12 -0.18
N GLU A 5 -10.91 -0.70 0.70
CA GLU A 5 -10.71 0.49 1.56
C GLU A 5 -9.38 0.40 2.34
N THR A 6 -9.06 -0.77 2.90
CA THR A 6 -7.78 -1.03 3.57
C THR A 6 -6.57 -0.78 2.68
N ALA A 7 -6.63 -1.13 1.39
CA ALA A 7 -5.52 -0.90 0.47
C ALA A 7 -5.33 0.59 0.18
N CYS A 8 -6.44 1.34 0.05
CA CYS A 8 -6.41 2.79 -0.06
C CYS A 8 -5.85 3.46 1.20
N ASP A 9 -6.21 2.95 2.39
CA ASP A 9 -5.73 3.42 3.68
C ASP A 9 -4.23 3.18 3.86
N ILE A 10 -3.73 2.00 3.47
CA ILE A 10 -2.30 1.68 3.47
C ILE A 10 -1.52 2.65 2.57
N LEU A 11 -2.05 2.95 1.38
CA LEU A 11 -1.43 3.90 0.46
C LEU A 11 -1.41 5.33 1.02
N ASP A 12 -2.48 5.77 1.69
CA ASP A 12 -2.54 7.07 2.36
C ASP A 12 -1.51 7.13 3.50
N TYR A 13 -1.42 6.08 4.32
CA TYR A 13 -0.42 5.99 5.39
C TYR A 13 1.02 6.03 4.86
N ILE A 14 1.30 5.30 3.77
CA ILE A 14 2.62 5.33 3.12
C ILE A 14 2.92 6.74 2.59
N ARG A 15 1.94 7.43 2.01
CA ARG A 15 2.08 8.82 1.54
C ARG A 15 2.38 9.81 2.67
N GLU A 16 1.72 9.65 3.81
CA GLU A 16 1.94 10.49 4.99
C GLU A 16 3.32 10.24 5.60
N THR A 17 3.73 8.97 5.67
CA THR A 17 4.97 8.54 6.35
C THR A 17 6.20 8.66 5.45
N HIS A 18 6.04 8.46 4.15
CA HIS A 18 7.13 8.39 3.17
C HIS A 18 6.88 9.26 1.94
N ARG A 19 7.82 10.17 1.66
CA ARG A 19 7.76 11.10 0.51
C ARG A 19 8.74 10.74 -0.62
N ARG A 20 9.16 9.48 -0.72
CA ARG A 20 10.15 9.03 -1.70
C ARG A 20 9.82 7.61 -2.20
N PRO A 21 10.03 7.28 -3.48
CA PRO A 21 9.95 5.90 -3.97
C PRO A 21 11.01 5.01 -3.29
N GLY A 22 10.73 3.71 -3.18
CA GLY A 22 11.59 2.77 -2.46
C GLY A 22 11.40 2.78 -0.93
N ALA A 23 10.35 3.44 -0.46
CA ALA A 23 9.96 3.40 0.95
C ALA A 23 9.61 1.98 1.38
N ARG A 24 10.23 1.50 2.46
CA ARG A 24 9.97 0.16 3.00
C ARG A 24 9.12 0.26 4.24
N LEU A 25 8.07 -0.55 4.25
CA LEU A 25 7.15 -0.69 5.37
C LEU A 25 7.13 -2.14 5.81
N THR A 26 7.20 -2.39 7.13
CA THR A 26 7.10 -3.76 7.62
C THR A 26 5.64 -4.15 7.81
N MET A 27 5.32 -5.43 7.61
CA MET A 27 4.02 -5.98 7.95
C MET A 27 3.69 -5.74 9.43
N ALA A 28 4.68 -5.75 10.33
CA ALA A 28 4.46 -5.43 11.74
C ALA A 28 4.01 -3.97 11.96
N THR A 29 4.49 -3.02 11.15
CA THR A 29 4.02 -1.62 11.20
C THR A 29 2.58 -1.52 10.73
N LEU A 30 2.23 -2.24 9.65
CA LEU A 30 0.86 -2.30 9.17
C LEU A 30 -0.07 -2.94 10.20
N ASP A 31 0.35 -4.06 10.79
CA ASP A 31 -0.37 -4.79 11.83
C ASP A 31 -0.61 -3.94 13.07
N ALA A 32 0.40 -3.17 13.50
CA ALA A 32 0.26 -2.25 14.63
C ALA A 32 -0.70 -1.07 14.34
N HIS A 33 -0.81 -0.64 13.09
CA HIS A 33 -1.60 0.54 12.74
C HIS A 33 -3.03 0.22 12.29
N PHE A 34 -3.19 -0.84 11.49
CA PHE A 34 -4.45 -1.30 10.91
C PHE A 34 -5.03 -2.53 11.63
N GLY A 35 -4.26 -3.13 12.54
CA GLY A 35 -4.62 -4.37 13.23
C GLY A 35 -4.10 -5.63 12.50
N THR A 36 -4.05 -6.74 13.24
CA THR A 36 -3.70 -8.08 12.73
C THR A 36 -4.85 -8.70 11.93
N ASP A 37 -5.42 -7.94 10.99
CA ASP A 37 -6.59 -8.38 10.25
C ASP A 37 -6.19 -9.10 8.94
N PRO A 38 -6.84 -10.23 8.58
CA PRO A 38 -6.65 -10.85 7.26
C PRO A 38 -6.88 -9.86 6.10
N ALA A 39 -7.67 -8.79 6.30
CA ALA A 39 -7.84 -7.73 5.32
C ALA A 39 -6.53 -7.00 4.99
N VAL A 40 -5.58 -6.84 5.92
CA VAL A 40 -4.28 -6.21 5.65
C VAL A 40 -3.47 -7.07 4.70
N ALA A 41 -3.45 -8.39 4.91
CA ALA A 41 -2.75 -9.32 4.03
C ALA A 41 -3.36 -9.35 2.61
N VAL A 42 -4.70 -9.30 2.52
CA VAL A 42 -5.42 -9.19 1.24
C VAL A 42 -5.07 -7.88 0.54
N ALA A 43 -5.17 -6.74 1.25
CA ALA A 43 -4.84 -5.42 0.72
C ALA A 43 -3.40 -5.34 0.20
N VAL A 44 -2.43 -5.86 0.96
CA VAL A 44 -1.03 -5.95 0.51
C VAL A 44 -0.91 -6.81 -0.76
N SER A 45 -1.63 -7.92 -0.83
CA SER A 45 -1.63 -8.78 -2.02
C SER A 45 -2.23 -8.07 -3.24
N GLU A 46 -3.32 -7.31 -3.07
CA GLU A 46 -3.92 -6.49 -4.13
C GLU A 46 -2.95 -5.41 -4.62
N LEU A 47 -2.34 -4.66 -3.70
CA LEU A 47 -1.35 -3.63 -4.02
C LEU A 47 -0.13 -4.23 -4.75
N THR A 48 0.28 -5.43 -4.36
CA THR A 48 1.37 -6.17 -5.01
C THR A 48 0.96 -6.61 -6.41
N HIS A 49 -0.25 -7.13 -6.56
CA HIS A 49 -0.79 -7.57 -7.85
C HIS A 49 -0.92 -6.42 -8.86
N LEU A 50 -1.29 -5.23 -8.38
CA LEU A 50 -1.37 -4.01 -9.21
C LEU A 50 0.01 -3.37 -9.46
N GLY A 51 1.05 -3.81 -8.74
CA GLY A 51 2.41 -3.32 -8.86
C GLY A 51 2.64 -1.97 -8.18
N TYR A 52 1.77 -1.57 -7.25
CA TYR A 52 1.97 -0.38 -6.42
C TYR A 52 2.99 -0.61 -5.30
N VAL A 53 3.05 -1.83 -4.77
CA VAL A 53 4.07 -2.25 -3.82
C VAL A 53 4.75 -3.52 -4.32
N ALA A 54 5.99 -3.74 -3.91
CA ALA A 54 6.70 -4.99 -4.07
C ALA A 54 6.88 -5.62 -2.69
N VAL A 55 6.95 -6.95 -2.64
CA VAL A 55 7.25 -7.68 -1.40
C VAL A 55 8.65 -8.28 -1.55
N PRO A 56 9.72 -7.50 -1.26
CA PRO A 56 11.09 -8.02 -1.34
C PRO A 56 11.35 -9.13 -0.31
N ASP A 57 10.67 -9.06 0.83
CA ASP A 57 10.82 -9.98 1.96
C ASP A 57 9.45 -10.38 2.50
N ALA A 58 9.34 -11.58 3.08
CA ALA A 58 8.08 -12.13 3.60
C ALA A 58 7.40 -11.28 4.71
N ARG A 59 8.05 -10.22 5.20
CA ARG A 59 7.54 -9.33 6.25
C ARG A 59 7.65 -7.85 5.88
N THR A 60 7.95 -7.52 4.63
CA THR A 60 8.26 -6.14 4.25
C THR A 60 7.71 -5.86 2.87
N ILE A 61 7.07 -4.72 2.73
CA ILE A 61 6.62 -4.18 1.46
C ILE A 61 7.47 -2.96 1.12
N GLU A 62 7.74 -2.77 -0.16
CA GLU A 62 8.46 -1.64 -0.71
C GLU A 62 7.56 -0.91 -1.69
N LEU A 63 7.44 0.41 -1.53
CA LEU A 63 6.70 1.25 -2.45
C LEU A 63 7.46 1.33 -3.78
N THR A 64 6.80 0.90 -4.86
CA THR A 64 7.36 1.00 -6.21
C THR A 64 7.22 2.43 -6.74
N ASP A 65 7.95 2.74 -7.80
CA ASP A 65 7.82 4.03 -8.50
C ASP A 65 6.38 4.27 -8.98
N ARG A 66 5.70 3.21 -9.46
CA ARG A 66 4.29 3.25 -9.86
C ARG A 66 3.36 3.53 -8.68
N GLY A 67 3.57 2.89 -7.53
CA GLY A 67 2.80 3.16 -6.33
C GLY A 67 3.01 4.60 -5.85
N PHE A 68 4.25 5.10 -5.94
CA PHE A 68 4.58 6.47 -5.60
C PHE A 68 3.87 7.49 -6.50
N ASP A 69 3.87 7.27 -7.82
CA ASP A 69 3.13 8.12 -8.76
C ASP A 69 1.62 8.08 -8.48
N ALA A 70 1.07 6.89 -8.23
CA ALA A 70 -0.34 6.72 -7.91
C ALA A 70 -0.75 7.48 -6.63
N ILE A 71 0.04 7.40 -5.55
CA ILE A 71 -0.26 8.14 -4.31
C ILE A 71 -0.08 9.65 -4.45
N HIS A 72 0.83 10.10 -5.31
CA HIS A 72 1.02 11.51 -5.61
C HIS A 72 -0.13 12.08 -6.46
N GLY A 73 -0.60 11.31 -7.44
CA GLY A 73 -1.71 11.67 -8.32
C GLY A 73 -3.10 11.38 -7.77
N ARG A 74 -3.22 10.63 -6.65
CA ARG A 74 -4.47 10.02 -6.15
C ARG A 74 -5.25 9.22 -7.20
N THR A 75 -4.59 8.74 -8.24
CA THR A 75 -5.19 7.96 -9.33
C THR A 75 -5.76 6.61 -8.88
N TYR A 76 -5.39 6.14 -7.68
CA TYR A 76 -5.93 4.93 -7.06
C TYR A 76 -7.33 5.12 -6.45
N ARG A 77 -7.77 6.37 -6.23
CA ARG A 77 -9.09 6.73 -5.64
C ARG A 77 -10.10 7.24 -6.67
N ASP A 78 -9.65 7.57 -7.88
CA ASP A 78 -10.44 8.06 -9.01
C ASP A 78 -11.35 6.98 -9.63
N SER A 79 -11.16 5.70 -9.29
CA SER A 79 -12.07 4.63 -9.72
C SER A 79 -13.37 4.53 -8.90
N HIS A 80 -13.63 5.51 -8.02
CA HIS A 80 -14.77 5.56 -7.10
C HIS A 80 -15.56 6.88 -7.28
N GLU A 81 -15.89 7.22 -8.53
CA GLU A 81 -16.84 8.29 -8.89
C GLU A 81 -17.90 7.81 -9.89
#